data_AF-A0AAV2HEI4-F1
#
_entry.id   AF-A0AAV2HEI4-F1
#
_cell.length_a   1.000
_cell.length_b   1.000
_cell.length_c   1.000
_cell.angle_alpha   90.00
_cell.angle_beta   90.00
_cell.angle_gamma   90.00
#
_symmetry.space_group_name_H-M   'P 1'
#
loop_
_entity.id
_entity.type
_entity.pdbx_description
1 polymer ?
#
loop_
_entity_poly.entity_id
_entity_poly.type
_entity_poly.pdbx_seq_one_letter_code
_entity_poly.pdbx_strand_id
1 'polypeptide(L)'
;ERLQGFTIEAFDPYGNQVFQYTDTQPSPQQVYYVMSSSIKQMVSQVKISLPQTYGDGYITLSEVEIYGDSACHRDYYGPRCEDQCNCAVKSEQCFVSSG
;
A
#
# COMPACT_ATOMS: atom_id res chain seq x y z
N GLU A 1 -8.23 -11.56 15.87
CA GLU A 1 -7.36 -12.37 15.00
C GLU A 1 -6.47 -11.42 14.20
N ARG A 2 -5.21 -11.77 13.92
CA ARG A 2 -4.34 -10.91 13.10
C ARG A 2 -4.66 -11.11 11.62
N LEU A 3 -4.55 -10.05 10.83
CA LEU A 3 -4.86 -10.04 9.41
C LEU A 3 -4.05 -11.13 8.69
N GLN A 4 -4.70 -12.04 7.96
CA GLN A 4 -4.05 -13.05 7.13
C GLN A 4 -4.92 -13.38 5.91
N GLY A 5 -4.29 -13.58 4.75
CA GLY A 5 -5.00 -13.95 3.52
C GLY A 5 -5.83 -12.81 2.93
N PHE A 6 -5.62 -11.57 3.38
CA PHE A 6 -6.31 -10.40 2.86
C PHE A 6 -5.91 -10.11 1.41
N THR A 7 -6.78 -9.40 0.70
CA THR A 7 -6.50 -8.89 -0.65
C THR A 7 -6.51 -7.38 -0.63
N ILE A 8 -5.49 -6.77 -1.25
CA ILE A 8 -5.43 -5.35 -1.58
C ILE A 8 -5.69 -5.21 -3.08
N GLU A 9 -6.63 -4.35 -3.45
CA GLU A 9 -6.92 -3.94 -4.82
C GLU A 9 -6.71 -2.43 -4.92
N ALA A 10 -6.10 -1.96 -6.01
CA ALA A 10 -5.99 -0.53 -6.30
C ALA A 10 -6.67 -0.19 -7.62
N PHE A 11 -7.33 0.97 -7.65
CA PHE A 11 -8.12 1.42 -8.79
C PHE A 11 -7.69 2.81 -9.25
N ASP A 12 -7.77 3.03 -10.55
CA ASP A 12 -7.59 4.34 -11.17
C ASP A 12 -8.83 5.25 -10.96
N PRO A 13 -8.75 6.55 -11.32
CA PRO A 13 -9.87 7.47 -11.19
C PRO A 13 -11.15 7.09 -11.94
N TYR A 14 -11.07 6.14 -12.88
CA TYR A 14 -12.20 5.63 -13.65
C TYR A 14 -12.78 4.33 -13.07
N GLY A 15 -12.21 3.83 -11.98
CA GLY A 15 -12.63 2.59 -11.33
C GLY A 15 -12.04 1.32 -11.97
N ASN A 16 -11.07 1.43 -12.87
CA ASN A 16 -10.38 0.25 -13.41
C ASN A 16 -9.36 -0.26 -12.39
N GLN A 17 -9.33 -1.57 -12.16
CA GLN A 17 -8.33 -2.19 -11.30
C GLN A 17 -6.95 -2.15 -11.98
N VAL A 18 -5.97 -1.55 -11.30
CA VAL A 18 -4.59 -1.40 -11.79
C VAL A 18 -3.58 -2.21 -10.98
N PHE A 19 -4.00 -2.74 -9.83
CA PHE A 19 -3.17 -3.57 -8.97
C PHE A 19 -4.00 -4.55 -8.15
N GLN A 20 -3.40 -5.70 -7.85
CA GLN A 20 -3.91 -6.67 -6.90
C GLN A 20 -2.75 -7.33 -6.17
N TYR A 21 -2.91 -7.46 -4.87
CA TYR A 21 -2.05 -8.24 -3.99
C TYR A 21 -2.92 -9.12 -3.11
N THR A 22 -2.53 -10.37 -2.92
CA THR A 22 -3.14 -11.28 -1.95
C THR A 22 -2.05 -11.77 -1.02
N ASP A 23 -2.29 -11.66 0.28
CA ASP A 23 -1.39 -12.17 1.30
C ASP A 23 -1.32 -13.71 1.22
N THR A 24 -0.11 -14.20 0.98
CA THR A 24 0.21 -15.63 0.91
C THR A 24 1.08 -16.07 2.07
N GLN A 25 1.32 -15.21 3.07
CA GLN A 25 2.17 -15.54 4.20
C GLN A 25 1.53 -16.67 5.02
N PRO A 26 2.30 -17.72 5.37
CA PRO A 26 1.78 -18.87 6.11
C PRO A 26 1.43 -18.51 7.57
N SER A 27 1.97 -17.39 8.08
CA SER A 27 1.70 -16.90 9.42
C SER A 27 1.43 -15.39 9.42
N PRO A 28 0.58 -14.88 10.35
CA PRO A 28 0.31 -13.46 10.46
C PRO A 28 1.56 -12.65 10.79
N GLN A 29 1.74 -11.52 10.10
CA GLN A 29 2.85 -10.60 10.31
C GLN A 29 2.43 -9.43 11.22
N GLN A 30 3.42 -8.79 11.83
CA GLN A 30 3.17 -7.54 12.57
C GLN A 30 3.03 -6.35 11.62
N VAL A 31 3.79 -6.35 10.52
CA VAL A 31 3.77 -5.30 9.49
C VAL A 31 3.79 -5.98 8.13
N TYR A 32 2.93 -5.50 7.23
CA TYR A 32 2.85 -5.96 5.84
C TYR A 32 3.34 -4.85 4.91
N TYR A 33 4.42 -5.12 4.17
CA TYR A 33 4.90 -4.22 3.12
C TYR A 33 4.48 -4.76 1.77
N VAL A 34 3.62 -4.00 1.09
CA VAL A 34 3.13 -4.33 -0.26
C VAL A 34 3.65 -3.26 -1.21
N MET A 35 4.61 -3.65 -2.05
CA MET A 35 5.21 -2.79 -3.06
C MET A 35 4.89 -3.33 -4.43
N SER A 36 4.56 -2.45 -5.37
CA SER A 36 4.29 -2.84 -6.75
C SER A 36 5.12 -2.04 -7.73
N SER A 37 5.92 -2.76 -8.50
CA SER A 37 6.62 -2.20 -9.65
C SER A 37 5.69 -2.04 -10.87
N SER A 38 4.49 -2.65 -10.88
CA SER A 38 3.67 -2.72 -12.10
C SER A 38 2.67 -1.59 -12.26
N ILE A 39 2.39 -0.81 -11.20
CA ILE A 39 1.46 0.31 -11.25
C ILE A 39 2.12 1.45 -12.03
N LYS A 40 1.53 1.81 -13.17
CA LYS A 40 1.98 2.95 -14.01
C LYS A 40 0.96 4.08 -14.06
N GLN A 41 -0.24 3.82 -13.57
CA GLN A 41 -1.36 4.74 -13.58
C GLN A 41 -1.50 5.40 -12.21
N MET A 42 -2.14 6.56 -12.19
CA MET A 42 -2.57 7.19 -10.95
C MET A 42 -3.55 6.26 -10.23
N VAL A 43 -3.36 6.09 -8.92
CA VAL A 43 -4.28 5.36 -8.05
C VAL A 43 -5.13 6.39 -7.30
N SER A 44 -6.45 6.22 -7.32
CA SER A 44 -7.39 7.07 -6.58
C SER A 44 -8.10 6.33 -5.45
N GLN A 45 -8.12 5.00 -5.49
CA GLN A 45 -8.80 4.19 -4.49
C GLN A 45 -7.99 2.93 -4.21
N VAL A 46 -7.91 2.58 -2.92
CA VAL A 46 -7.39 1.30 -2.45
C VAL A 46 -8.49 0.60 -1.65
N LYS A 47 -8.68 -0.68 -1.93
CA LYS A 47 -9.64 -1.54 -1.23
C LYS A 47 -8.88 -2.67 -0.56
N ILE A 48 -9.16 -2.88 0.71
CA ILE A 48 -8.65 -4.01 1.50
C ILE A 48 -9.83 -4.92 1.83
N SER A 49 -9.70 -6.21 1.55
CA SER A 49 -10.76 -7.20 1.76
C SER A 49 -10.23 -8.47 2.40
N LEU A 50 -11.08 -9.15 3.16
CA LEU A 50 -10.81 -10.47 3.71
C LEU A 50 -11.49 -11.56 2.86
N PRO A 51 -10.93 -12.78 2.83
CA PRO A 51 -11.63 -13.90 2.23
C PRO A 51 -12.95 -14.17 2.96
N GLN A 52 -13.96 -14.62 2.21
CA GLN A 52 -15.29 -14.94 2.75
C GLN A 52 -15.25 -16.02 3.85
N THR A 53 -14.17 -16.81 3.94
CA THR A 53 -13.97 -17.81 4.99
C THR A 53 -13.89 -17.21 6.40
N TYR A 54 -13.65 -15.90 6.53
CA TYR A 54 -13.70 -15.18 7.80
C TYR A 54 -15.13 -14.80 8.25
N GLY A 55 -16.17 -15.25 7.54
CA GLY A 55 -17.58 -15.07 7.92
C GLY A 55 -18.08 -13.63 7.74
N ASP A 56 -18.98 -13.17 8.62
CA ASP A 56 -19.48 -11.77 8.70
C ASP A 56 -18.37 -10.76 9.12
N GLY A 57 -17.12 -11.16 8.98
CA GLY A 57 -15.93 -10.71 9.70
C GLY A 57 -15.64 -9.23 9.53
N TYR A 58 -15.59 -8.54 10.67
CA TYR A 58 -15.07 -7.18 10.77
C TYR A 58 -13.56 -7.18 10.51
N ILE A 59 -13.11 -6.34 9.59
CA ILE A 59 -11.70 -6.00 9.46
C ILE A 59 -11.35 -4.97 10.55
N THR A 60 -10.39 -5.29 11.40
CA THR A 60 -9.79 -4.32 12.33
C THR A 60 -8.39 -3.97 11.85
N LEU A 61 -8.20 -2.73 11.38
CA LEU A 61 -6.89 -2.19 11.01
C LEU A 61 -6.52 -1.14 12.05
N SER A 62 -5.33 -1.25 12.63
CA SER A 62 -4.83 -0.24 13.57
C SER A 62 -4.28 0.98 12.82
N GLU A 63 -3.56 0.73 11.73
CA GLU A 63 -2.89 1.76 10.94
C GLU A 63 -2.78 1.28 9.49
N VAL A 64 -2.99 2.20 8.56
CA VAL A 64 -2.79 1.98 7.13
C VAL A 64 -2.11 3.23 6.58
N GLU A 65 -0.95 3.02 5.98
CA GLU A 65 -0.17 4.08 5.35
C GLU A 65 -0.07 3.77 3.86
N ILE A 66 -0.37 4.76 3.02
CA ILE A 66 -0.27 4.65 1.57
C ILE A 66 0.70 5.71 1.10
N TYR A 67 1.73 5.25 0.40
CA TYR A 67 2.81 6.11 -0.09
C TYR A 67 2.75 6.16 -1.62
N GLY A 68 2.92 7.34 -2.18
CA GLY A 68 3.00 7.57 -3.61
C GLY A 68 3.37 9.02 -3.93
N ASP A 69 4.09 9.23 -5.01
CA ASP A 69 4.44 10.57 -5.51
C ASP A 69 4.57 10.53 -7.04
N SER A 70 3.90 11.46 -7.72
CA SER A 70 3.91 11.59 -9.19
C SER A 70 5.27 11.98 -9.76
N ALA A 71 6.15 12.58 -8.96
CA ALA A 71 7.48 13.04 -9.36
C ALA A 71 8.59 12.00 -9.08
N CYS A 72 8.26 10.91 -8.39
CA CYS A 72 9.22 9.94 -7.86
C CYS A 72 9.20 8.61 -8.61
N HIS A 73 10.38 8.01 -8.78
CA HIS A 73 10.46 6.67 -9.36
C HIS A 73 9.92 5.62 -8.38
N ARG A 74 9.21 4.62 -8.91
CA ARG A 74 8.40 3.65 -8.15
C ARG A 74 9.15 2.76 -7.12
N ASP A 75 10.47 2.76 -7.15
CA ASP A 75 11.30 1.92 -6.27
C ASP A 75 11.99 2.79 -5.19
N TYR A 76 11.60 4.07 -5.12
CA TYR A 76 12.17 5.11 -4.28
C TYR A 76 11.08 5.78 -3.43
N TYR A 77 10.00 5.06 -3.14
CA TYR A 77 9.03 5.47 -2.12
C TYR A 77 8.95 4.36 -1.07
N GLY A 78 8.75 4.76 0.18
CA GLY A 78 8.54 3.80 1.26
C GLY A 78 8.92 4.35 2.62
N PRO A 79 8.63 3.58 3.69
CA PRO A 79 8.94 3.97 5.06
C PRO A 79 10.43 3.84 5.39
N ARG A 80 11.23 3.27 4.47
CA ARG A 80 12.68 3.14 4.62
C ARG A 80 13.36 4.30 3.94
N CYS A 81 14.07 5.09 4.73
CA CYS A 81 14.83 6.25 4.28
C CYS A 81 15.97 5.93 3.30
N GLU A 82 16.25 4.66 3.01
CA GLU A 82 17.20 4.20 2.00
C GLU A 82 16.60 4.16 0.59
N ASP A 83 15.27 4.07 0.49
CA ASP A 83 14.51 4.03 -0.77
C ASP A 83 14.08 5.46 -1.16
N GLN A 84 15.04 6.36 -1.42
CA GLN A 84 14.77 7.82 -1.40
C GLN A 84 14.17 8.43 -2.68
N CYS A 85 12.98 9.00 -2.52
CA CYS A 85 12.54 10.13 -3.32
C CYS A 85 12.17 11.32 -2.41
N ASN A 86 12.91 12.42 -2.60
CA ASN A 86 12.96 13.59 -1.72
C ASN A 86 12.46 14.85 -2.45
N CYS A 87 11.17 14.96 -2.75
CA CYS A 87 10.66 16.07 -3.54
C CYS A 87 10.22 17.31 -2.76
N ALA A 88 10.40 17.38 -1.42
CA ALA A 88 10.06 18.60 -0.66
C ALA A 88 11.24 19.27 0.06
N VAL A 89 11.98 18.60 0.95
CA VAL A 89 13.04 19.27 1.75
C VAL A 89 14.14 18.28 2.16
N LYS A 90 15.36 18.47 1.65
CA LYS A 90 16.53 17.60 1.99
C LYS A 90 17.02 17.74 3.44
N SER A 91 16.57 18.75 4.18
CA SER A 91 16.95 19.01 5.57
C SER A 91 15.98 18.44 6.60
N GLU A 92 14.88 17.81 6.18
CA GLU A 92 13.90 17.20 7.08
C GLU A 92 13.97 15.67 7.00
N GLN A 93 13.76 15.00 8.13
CA GLN A 93 13.74 13.54 8.18
C GLN A 93 12.57 13.01 7.35
N CYS A 94 12.87 12.37 6.22
CA CYS A 94 11.99 11.50 5.43
C CYS A 94 10.53 11.99 5.32
N PHE A 95 10.34 13.22 4.82
CA PHE A 95 9.02 13.77 4.54
C PHE A 95 8.53 13.23 3.19
N VAL A 96 7.64 12.23 3.21
CA VAL A 96 6.90 11.80 2.01
C VAL A 96 5.67 12.70 1.90
N SER A 97 5.66 13.58 0.91
CA SER A 97 4.49 14.41 0.62
C SER A 97 3.46 13.58 -0.13
N SER A 98 2.40 13.13 0.55
CA SER A 98 1.20 12.65 -0.12
C SER A 98 0.49 13.85 -0.76
N GLY A 99 0.71 14.06 -2.06
CA GLY A 99 0.02 15.10 -2.84
C GLY A 99 -1.50 14.96 -2.82
#